data_AF-A0A498EVN8-F1
#
_entry.id   AF-A0A498EVN8-F1
#
_cell.length_a   1.000
_cell.length_b   1.000
_cell.length_c   1.000
_cell.angle_alpha   90.00
_cell.angle_beta   90.00
_cell.angle_gamma   90.00
#
_symmetry.space_group_name_H-M   'P 1'
#
loop_
_entity.id
_entity.type
_entity.pdbx_description
1 polymer ?
#
loop_
_entity_poly.entity_id
_entity_poly.type
_entity_poly.pdbx_seq_one_letter_code
_entity_poly.pdbx_strand_id
1 'polypeptide(L)' 'MKSTVLMLVSAIVALFLGFAVSFVVSPDPTGVLPLAVGVVLTVVLTPAIYLGIQRLLAPNKSLT' A
#
# COMPACT_ATOMS: atom_id res chain seq x y z
N MET A 1 -13.25 -12.81 2.98
CA MET A 1 -11.81 -12.97 3.30
C MET A 1 -11.59 -12.59 4.75
N LYS A 2 -10.74 -13.30 5.52
CA LYS A 2 -10.42 -12.88 6.89
C LYS A 2 -9.80 -11.48 6.85
N SER A 3 -10.23 -10.56 7.73
CA SER A 3 -9.76 -9.17 7.76
C SER A 3 -8.24 -9.06 7.86
N THR A 4 -7.61 -9.99 8.58
CA THR A 4 -6.15 -10.13 8.69
C THR A 4 -5.46 -10.39 7.35
N VAL A 5 -6.06 -11.21 6.48
CA VAL A 5 -5.49 -11.54 5.16
C VAL A 5 -5.53 -10.29 4.27
N LEU A 6 -6.64 -9.54 4.30
CA LEU A 6 -6.76 -8.28 3.57
C LEU A 6 -5.74 -7.25 4.03
N MET A 7 -5.55 -7.13 5.34
CA MET A 7 -4.55 -6.23 5.92
C MET A 7 -3.13 -6.63 5.46
N LEU A 8 -2.79 -7.92 5.53
CA LEU A 8 -1.49 -8.43 5.11
C LEU A 8 -1.22 -8.18 3.62
N VAL A 9 -2.19 -8.49 2.76
CA VAL A 9 -2.09 -8.23 1.32
C VAL A 9 -1.92 -6.75 1.05
N SER A 10 -2.68 -5.89 1.74
CA SER A 10 -2.57 -4.43 1.57
C SER A 10 -1.19 -3.91 1.96
N ALA A 11 -0.63 -4.41 3.07
CA ALA A 11 0.70 -4.03 3.53
C ALA A 11 1.80 -4.51 2.57
N ILE A 12 1.69 -5.73 2.03
CA ILE A 12 2.65 -6.25 1.04
C ILE A 12 2.61 -5.42 -0.23
N VAL A 13 1.42 -5.14 -0.77
CA VAL A 13 1.28 -4.31 -1.99
C VAL A 13 1.80 -2.90 -1.73
N ALA A 14 1.46 -2.29 -0.59
CA ALA A 14 1.95 -0.98 -0.20
C ALA A 14 3.48 -0.93 -0.07
N LEU A 15 4.09 -2.00 0.45
CA LEU A 15 5.54 -2.10 0.62
C LEU A 15 6.25 -2.07 -0.72
N PHE A 16 5.87 -2.96 -1.64
CA PHE A 16 6.49 -3.02 -2.97
C PHE A 16 6.27 -1.73 -3.76
N LEU A 17 5.05 -1.19 -3.73
CA LEU A 17 4.72 0.02 -4.46
C LEU A 17 5.42 1.25 -3.86
N GLY A 18 5.40 1.41 -2.54
CA GLY A 18 6.04 2.51 -1.82
C GLY A 18 7.54 2.54 -2.05
N PHE A 19 8.22 1.39 -1.94
CA PHE A 19 9.65 1.31 -2.22
C PHE A 19 10.00 1.55 -3.69
N ALA A 20 9.25 0.97 -4.63
CA ALA A 20 9.48 1.18 -6.06
C ALA A 20 9.40 2.68 -6.43
N VAL A 21 8.36 3.37 -5.96
CA VAL A 21 8.21 4.82 -6.15
C VAL A 21 9.35 5.58 -5.48
N SER A 22 9.75 5.15 -4.28
CA SER A 22 10.79 5.82 -3.52
C SER A 22 12.16 5.81 -4.21
N PHE A 23 12.54 4.71 -4.85
CA PHE A 23 13.80 4.64 -5.61
C PHE A 23 13.81 5.53 -6.85
N VAL A 24 12.64 5.77 -7.45
CA VAL A 24 12.50 6.65 -8.62
C VAL A 24 12.55 8.12 -8.21
N VAL A 25 11.89 8.48 -7.10
CA VAL A 25 11.74 9.88 -6.67
C VAL A 25 12.93 10.35 -5.84
N SER A 26 13.67 9.45 -5.18
CA SER A 26 14.83 9.78 -4.35
C SER A 26 16.09 9.07 -4.86
N PRO A 27 16.72 9.57 -5.94
CA PRO A 27 17.99 9.02 -6.43
C PRO A 27 19.12 9.40 -5.45
N ASP A 28 19.27 8.61 -4.41
CA ASP A 28 20.33 8.71 -3.41
C ASP A 28 21.22 7.46 -3.50
N PRO A 29 22.53 7.62 -3.81
CA PRO A 29 23.44 6.49 -3.97
C PRO A 29 23.68 5.72 -2.66
N THR A 30 23.37 6.31 -1.51
CA THR A 30 23.48 5.63 -0.21
C THR A 30 22.23 4.79 0.12
N GLY A 31 21.12 5.03 -0.56
CA GLY A 31 19.85 4.33 -0.36
C GLY A 31 19.09 4.75 0.90
N VAL A 32 19.60 5.71 1.69
CA VAL A 32 18.98 6.15 2.95
C VAL A 32 17.67 6.90 2.66
N LEU A 33 17.67 7.79 1.67
CA LEU A 33 16.45 8.52 1.28
C LEU A 33 15.37 7.57 0.72
N PRO A 34 15.68 6.64 -0.22
CA PRO A 34 14.75 5.59 -0.65
C PRO A 34 14.16 4.75 0.49
N LEU A 35 14.96 4.42 1.50
CA LEU A 35 14.49 3.66 2.66
C LEU A 35 13.49 4.49 3.48
N ALA A 36 13.86 5.71 3.84
CA ALA A 36 13.01 6.58 4.67
C ALA A 36 11.68 6.89 3.97
N VAL A 37 11.74 7.32 2.70
CA VAL A 37 10.55 7.66 1.91
C VAL A 37 9.72 6.42 1.60
N GLY A 38 10.34 5.27 1.31
CA GLY A 38 9.66 4.00 1.09
C GLY A 38 8.88 3.52 2.31
N VAL A 39 9.44 3.64 3.51
CA VAL A 39 8.75 3.31 4.78
C VAL A 39 7.54 4.23 4.99
N VAL A 40 7.73 5.55 4.83
CA VAL A 40 6.64 6.52 4.97
C VAL A 40 5.52 6.23 3.97
N LEU A 41 5.85 6.01 2.71
CA LEU A 41 4.89 5.66 1.67
C LEU A 41 4.15 4.36 2.01
N THR A 42 4.87 3.33 2.46
CA THR A 42 4.24 2.05 2.84
C THR A 42 3.19 2.24 3.93
N VAL A 43 3.52 3.00 4.99
CA VAL A 43 2.61 3.28 6.10
C VAL A 43 1.37 4.04 5.62
N VAL A 44 1.54 5.02 4.73
CA VAL A 44 0.44 5.84 4.19
C VAL A 44 -0.42 5.06 3.19
N LEU A 45 0.18 4.26 2.31
CA LEU A 45 -0.54 3.49 1.29
C LEU A 45 -1.28 2.29 1.86
N THR A 46 -0.78 1.66 2.91
CA THR A 46 -1.43 0.48 3.52
C THR A 46 -2.91 0.70 3.85
N PRO A 47 -3.33 1.74 4.60
CA PRO A 47 -4.74 1.99 4.88
C PRO A 47 -5.53 2.37 3.61
N ALA A 48 -4.92 3.11 2.68
CA ALA A 48 -5.58 3.50 1.43
C ALA A 48 -5.91 2.27 0.57
N ILE A 49 -4.96 1.37 0.39
CA ILE A 49 -5.13 0.11 -0.35
C ILE A 49 -6.13 -0.80 0.37
N TYR A 50 -6.03 -0.92 1.70
CA TYR A 50 -6.96 -1.72 2.48
C TYR A 50 -8.42 -1.27 2.32
N LEU A 51 -8.67 0.03 2.41
CA LEU A 51 -10.00 0.60 2.18
C LEU A 51 -10.45 0.44 0.73
N GLY A 52 -9.54 0.62 -0.23
CA GLY A 52 -9.81 0.40 -1.66
C GLY A 52 -10.26 -1.03 -1.93
N ILE A 53 -9.50 -2.02 -1.46
CA ILE A 53 -9.83 -3.44 -1.64
C ILE A 53 -11.14 -3.79 -0.91
N GLN A 54 -11.38 -3.26 0.29
CA GLN A 54 -12.67 -3.44 0.97
C GLN A 54 -13.85 -2.94 0.16
N ARG A 55 -13.74 -1.75 -0.45
CA ARG A 55 -14.80 -1.19 -1.30
C ARG A 55 -15.03 -2.02 -2.56
N LEU A 56 -13.96 -2.54 -3.17
CA LEU A 56 -14.05 -3.39 -4.36
C LEU A 56 -14.68 -4.76 -4.07
N LEU A 57 -14.43 -5.31 -2.88
CA LEU A 57 -14.96 -6.60 -2.45
C LEU A 57 -16.30 -6.48 -1.71
N ALA A 58 -16.73 -5.27 -1.37
CA ALA A 58 -18.05 -5.06 -0.77
C ALA A 58 -19.10 -5.51 -1.79
N PRO A 59 -20.00 -6.44 -1.43
CA PRO A 59 -21.06 -6.86 -2.33
C PRO A 59 -21.86 -5.62 -2.70
N ASN A 60 -21.94 -5.37 -4.01
CA ASN A 60 -22.67 -4.25 -4.58
C ASN A 60 -24.13 -4.35 -4.11
N LYS A 61 -24.51 -3.60 -3.08
CA LYS A 61 -25.91 -3.44 -2.68
C LYS A 61 -26.56 -2.41 -3.60
N SER A 62 -26.46 -2.65 -4.91
CA SER A 62 -27.09 -1.83 -5.94
C SER A 62 -28.29 -2.60 -6.47
N LEU A 63 -29.46 -2.10 -6.05
CA LEU A 63 -30.75 -2.10 -6.75
C LEU A 63 -31.54 -3.42 -6.78
N THR A 64 -32.36 -3.61 -5.74
CA THR A 64 -33.81 -3.87 -5.90
C THR A 64 -34.55 -2.55 -6.00
#